data_AF-A0A669R047-F1
#
_entry.id   AF-A0A669R047-F1
#
_cell.length_a   1.000
_cell.length_b   1.000
_cell.length_c   1.000
_cell.angle_alpha   90.00
_cell.angle_beta   90.00
_cell.angle_gamma   90.00
#
_symmetry.space_group_name_H-M   'P 1'
#
loop_
_entity.id
_entity.type
_entity.pdbx_description
1 polymer ?
#
loop_
_entity_poly.entity_id
_entity_poly.type
_entity_poly.pdbx_seq_one_letter_code
_entity_poly.pdbx_strand_id
1 'polypeptide(L)'
;GVAPPSAGATFLVPSPSFSSSLWLAAHDDVMSGLRTFSTCMGERGARREKLVLGIPFGAGGGPELAVLSGSGPPRRHPLPEAPSALEVFYGGGAPPPPALLVVAAGGALYVYRNLRPFYKCALPPPGPPHEVEAELWAQAAQVGGE
;
A
#
# COMPACT_ATOMS: atom_id res chain seq x y z
N GLY A 1 11.71 50.10 59.36
CA GLY A 1 11.22 48.74 59.11
C GLY A 1 10.21 48.81 57.99
N VAL A 2 10.56 48.30 56.82
CA VAL A 2 9.63 48.11 55.70
C VAL A 2 10.01 46.78 55.07
N ALA A 3 9.19 45.76 55.30
CA ALA A 3 9.29 44.48 54.61
C ALA A 3 8.61 44.61 53.24
N PRO A 4 9.20 44.10 52.15
CA PRO A 4 8.47 43.94 50.89
C PRO A 4 7.57 42.69 50.95
N PRO A 5 6.45 42.69 50.22
CA PRO A 5 5.47 41.61 50.23
C PRO A 5 6.01 40.34 49.58
N SER A 6 5.65 39.22 50.20
CA SER A 6 5.83 37.86 49.72
C SER A 6 4.83 37.52 48.60
N ALA A 7 5.13 36.41 47.92
CA ALA A 7 4.29 35.68 46.98
C ALA A 7 4.19 36.24 45.55
N GLY A 8 5.35 36.35 44.88
CA GLY A 8 5.39 35.99 43.48
C GLY A 8 5.19 34.47 43.39
N ALA A 9 4.12 34.03 42.73
CA ALA A 9 3.94 32.62 42.39
C ALA A 9 5.10 32.22 41.47
N THR A 10 6.13 31.59 42.05
CA THR A 10 7.12 30.85 41.30
C THR A 10 6.36 29.75 40.58
N PHE A 11 6.07 29.97 39.29
CA PHE A 11 5.79 28.87 38.40
C PHE A 11 7.02 27.97 38.47
N LEU A 12 6.89 26.83 39.16
CA LEU A 12 7.81 25.72 38.97
C LEU A 12 7.66 25.33 37.50
N VAL A 13 8.58 25.83 36.68
CA VAL A 13 8.82 25.28 35.35
C VAL A 13 9.15 23.81 35.61
N PRO A 14 8.32 22.85 35.18
CA PRO A 14 8.70 21.46 35.31
C PRO A 14 9.97 21.29 34.48
N SER A 15 11.04 20.85 35.13
CA SER A 15 12.27 20.45 34.47
C SER A 15 11.88 19.53 33.32
N PRO A 16 12.19 19.85 32.06
CA PRO A 16 11.90 18.93 30.99
C PRO A 16 12.83 17.73 31.19
N SER A 17 12.29 16.63 31.68
CA SER A 17 12.75 15.33 31.20
C SER A 17 12.41 15.32 29.72
N PHE A 18 13.30 15.90 28.90
CA PHE A 18 13.18 15.87 27.46
C PHE A 18 13.22 14.40 27.06
N SER A 19 12.04 13.82 26.83
CA SER A 19 11.96 12.65 25.96
C SER A 19 12.54 13.10 24.63
N SER A 20 13.72 12.58 24.29
CA SER A 20 14.59 13.03 23.21
C SER A 20 14.07 12.68 21.80
N SER A 21 12.75 12.56 21.64
CA SER A 21 12.14 12.24 20.37
C SER A 21 12.04 13.51 19.51
N LEU A 22 12.66 13.47 18.33
CA LEU A 22 12.49 14.49 17.29
C LEU A 22 11.18 14.32 16.51
N TRP A 23 10.39 13.28 16.81
CA TRP A 23 9.15 12.95 16.09
C TRP A 23 7.95 13.70 16.66
N LEU A 24 7.15 14.29 15.78
CA LEU A 24 5.82 14.81 16.10
C LEU A 24 4.78 13.74 15.76
N ALA A 25 4.00 13.31 16.75
CA ALA A 25 2.89 12.39 16.54
C ALA A 25 1.75 13.10 15.77
N ALA A 26 1.71 12.92 14.45
CA ALA A 26 0.77 13.61 13.58
C ALA A 26 -0.65 13.03 13.64
N HIS A 27 -0.78 11.70 13.64
CA HIS A 27 -2.05 10.98 13.69
C HIS A 27 -1.82 9.52 14.07
N ASP A 28 -2.75 8.94 14.83
CA ASP A 28 -2.78 7.52 15.18
C ASP A 28 -4.22 7.01 15.05
N ASP A 29 -4.41 5.93 14.28
CA ASP A 29 -5.71 5.29 14.04
C ASP A 29 -5.60 3.77 14.15
N VAL A 30 -5.79 3.31 15.38
CA VAL A 30 -5.80 1.89 15.76
C VAL A 30 -6.99 1.12 15.18
N MET A 31 -8.03 1.80 14.70
CA MET A 31 -9.26 1.19 14.18
C MET A 31 -9.29 1.14 12.64
N SER A 32 -8.23 1.60 11.98
CA SER A 32 -8.13 1.65 10.51
C SER A 32 -8.25 0.26 9.84
N GLY A 33 -7.83 -0.80 10.55
CA GLY A 33 -7.89 -2.18 10.09
C GLY A 33 -7.05 -2.46 8.84
N LEU A 34 -6.07 -1.61 8.55
CA LEU A 34 -5.20 -1.71 7.38
C LEU A 34 -4.11 -2.76 7.62
N ARG A 35 -4.04 -3.75 6.73
CA ARG A 35 -3.07 -4.86 6.80
C ARG A 35 -2.36 -5.00 5.47
N THR A 36 -1.10 -4.59 5.42
CA THR A 36 -0.30 -4.54 4.19
C THR A 36 1.18 -4.78 4.51
N PHE A 37 1.98 -4.93 3.46
CA PHE A 37 3.44 -5.01 3.53
C PHE A 37 4.05 -3.74 2.96
N SER A 38 5.28 -3.41 3.35
CA SER A 38 5.99 -2.22 2.85
C SER A 38 6.12 -2.20 1.32
N THR A 39 6.25 -3.36 0.68
CA THR A 39 6.31 -3.50 -0.79
C THR A 39 5.00 -3.17 -1.49
N CYS A 40 3.89 -3.12 -0.76
CA CYS A 40 2.55 -2.84 -1.26
C CYS A 40 2.12 -1.40 -0.94
N MET A 41 3.05 -0.52 -0.58
CA MET A 41 2.79 0.88 -0.24
C MET A 41 3.36 1.79 -1.32
N GLY A 42 2.62 2.82 -1.71
CA GLY A 42 3.09 3.80 -2.68
C GLY A 42 2.46 5.18 -2.49
N GLU A 43 3.24 6.22 -2.74
CA GLU A 43 2.80 7.61 -2.61
C GLU A 43 2.52 8.23 -3.98
N ARG A 44 1.36 8.90 -4.10
CA ARG A 44 0.92 9.55 -5.33
C ARG A 44 0.84 11.06 -5.17
N GLY A 45 1.80 11.79 -5.75
CA GLY A 45 2.07 13.21 -5.51
C GLY A 45 1.50 14.22 -6.52
N ALA A 46 0.38 13.95 -7.19
CA ALA A 46 -0.05 14.84 -8.29
C ALA A 46 -0.56 16.24 -7.86
N ARG A 47 -1.27 16.35 -6.72
CA ARG A 47 -1.86 17.63 -6.23
C ARG A 47 -2.14 17.63 -4.72
N ARG A 48 -2.46 16.45 -4.18
CA ARG A 48 -2.45 16.12 -2.76
C ARG A 48 -1.83 14.74 -2.69
N GLU A 49 -0.85 14.58 -1.82
CA GLU A 49 -0.23 13.28 -1.62
C GLU A 49 -1.27 12.32 -1.08
N LYS A 50 -1.38 11.18 -1.74
CA LYS A 50 -2.25 10.09 -1.36
C LYS A 50 -1.40 8.87 -1.15
N LEU A 51 -1.50 8.29 0.03
CA LEU A 51 -0.94 6.98 0.30
C LEU A 51 -1.87 5.92 -0.29
N VAL A 52 -1.30 5.06 -1.12
CA VAL A 52 -1.98 3.92 -1.73
C VAL A 52 -1.39 2.65 -1.12
N LEU A 53 -2.27 1.74 -0.70
CA LEU A 53 -1.91 0.48 -0.08
C LEU A 53 -2.57 -0.67 -0.82
N GLY A 54 -1.81 -1.68 -1.19
CA GLY A 54 -2.31 -2.99 -1.58
C GLY A 54 -2.57 -3.83 -0.35
N ILE A 55 -3.83 -4.22 -0.13
CA ILE A 55 -4.26 -5.04 1.02
C ILE A 55 -4.56 -6.44 0.50
N PRO A 56 -3.78 -7.48 0.90
CA PRO A 56 -4.04 -8.87 0.52
C PRO A 56 -5.36 -9.42 1.05
N PHE A 57 -5.74 -9.02 2.27
CA PHE A 57 -6.96 -9.48 2.93
C PHE A 57 -7.72 -8.27 3.48
N GLY A 58 -8.61 -7.74 2.65
CA GLY A 58 -9.43 -6.57 2.95
C GLY A 58 -10.58 -6.86 3.90
N ALA A 59 -11.28 -5.79 4.29
CA ALA A 59 -12.43 -5.89 5.18
C ALA A 59 -13.59 -6.73 4.59
N GLY A 60 -13.70 -6.77 3.26
CA GLY A 60 -14.70 -7.55 2.53
C GLY A 60 -14.32 -9.01 2.26
N GLY A 61 -13.24 -9.53 2.86
CA GLY A 61 -12.78 -10.91 2.68
C GLY A 61 -11.97 -11.17 1.41
N GLY A 62 -11.73 -10.15 0.58
CA GLY A 62 -10.91 -10.23 -0.63
C GLY A 62 -9.83 -9.15 -0.68
N PRO A 63 -8.91 -9.23 -1.64
CA PRO A 63 -7.85 -8.25 -1.80
C PRO A 63 -8.40 -6.91 -2.29
N GLU A 64 -7.80 -5.81 -1.86
CA GLU A 64 -8.25 -4.46 -2.19
C GLU A 64 -7.12 -3.43 -2.21
N LEU A 65 -7.31 -2.36 -2.98
CA LEU A 65 -6.52 -1.14 -2.90
C LEU A 65 -7.19 -0.17 -1.93
N ALA A 66 -6.47 0.23 -0.88
CA ALA A 66 -6.89 1.31 0.00
C ALA A 66 -6.15 2.61 -0.36
N VAL A 67 -6.90 3.70 -0.46
CA VAL A 67 -6.36 5.03 -0.77
C VAL A 67 -6.68 5.96 0.38
N LEU A 68 -5.65 6.40 1.08
CA LEU A 68 -5.74 7.37 2.17
C LEU A 68 -5.55 8.79 1.63
N SER A 69 -6.25 9.73 2.24
CA SER A 69 -6.18 11.15 1.89
C SER A 69 -6.31 11.96 3.17
N GLY A 70 -5.18 12.31 3.77
CA GLY A 70 -5.14 12.86 5.13
C GLY A 70 -5.56 11.82 6.18
N SER A 71 -6.18 12.28 7.26
CA SER A 71 -6.71 11.46 8.37
C SER A 71 -8.14 10.92 8.14
N GLY A 72 -8.65 11.01 6.91
CA GLY A 72 -9.97 10.50 6.57
C GLY A 72 -9.99 8.97 6.39
N PRO A 73 -11.18 8.35 6.36
CA PRO A 73 -11.30 6.92 6.14
C PRO A 73 -10.74 6.50 4.76
N PRO A 74 -10.12 5.32 4.66
CA PRO A 74 -9.55 4.83 3.41
C PRO A 74 -10.64 4.54 2.38
N ARG A 75 -10.45 5.01 1.15
CA ARG A 75 -11.28 4.59 0.00
C ARG A 75 -10.78 3.24 -0.50
N ARG A 76 -11.67 2.26 -0.60
CA ARG A 76 -11.34 0.88 -0.96
C ARG A 76 -11.80 0.56 -2.38
N HIS A 77 -10.95 -0.16 -3.12
CA HIS A 77 -11.24 -0.64 -4.47
C HIS A 77 -10.88 -2.13 -4.56
N PRO A 78 -11.76 -3.01 -5.05
CA PRO A 78 -11.44 -4.43 -5.13
C PRO A 78 -10.27 -4.69 -6.07
N LEU A 79 -9.40 -5.62 -5.68
CA LEU A 79 -8.36 -6.18 -6.53
C LEU A 79 -8.80 -7.57 -7.02
N PRO A 80 -8.32 -8.00 -8.20
CA PRO A 80 -8.60 -9.34 -8.70
C PRO A 80 -7.91 -10.42 -7.85
N GLU A 81 -6.70 -10.15 -7.37
CA GLU A 81 -5.85 -11.08 -6.63
C GLU A 81 -5.05 -10.34 -5.56
N ALA A 82 -4.49 -11.08 -4.61
CA ALA A 82 -3.66 -10.52 -3.54
C ALA A 82 -2.39 -9.86 -4.12
N PRO A 83 -2.13 -8.58 -3.79
CA PRO A 83 -0.95 -7.89 -4.29
C PRO A 83 0.31 -8.42 -3.59
N SER A 84 1.35 -8.62 -4.38
CA SER A 84 2.70 -8.95 -3.90
C SER A 84 3.59 -7.70 -3.81
N ALA A 85 3.36 -6.74 -4.71
CA ALA A 85 4.06 -5.46 -4.73
C ALA A 85 3.21 -4.39 -5.42
N LEU A 86 3.51 -3.12 -5.14
CA LEU A 86 2.84 -1.96 -5.71
C LEU A 86 3.85 -0.83 -5.90
N GLU A 87 3.83 -0.21 -7.07
CA GLU A 87 4.73 0.90 -7.41
C GLU A 87 3.95 2.03 -8.09
N VAL A 88 4.37 3.28 -7.87
CA VAL A 88 3.79 4.46 -8.54
C VAL A 88 4.79 5.02 -9.54
N PHE A 89 4.42 5.00 -10.80
CA PHE A 89 5.24 5.49 -11.91
C PHE A 89 4.66 6.77 -12.52
N TYR A 90 5.52 7.69 -12.94
CA TYR A 90 5.13 8.90 -13.66
C TYR A 90 5.64 8.77 -15.10
N GLY A 91 4.75 8.38 -16.02
CA GLY A 91 5.13 8.13 -17.41
C GLY A 91 5.54 9.39 -18.17
N GLY A 92 6.55 9.29 -19.03
CA GLY A 92 7.03 10.40 -19.86
C GLY A 92 5.94 10.95 -20.79
N GLY A 93 5.77 12.27 -20.81
CA GLY A 93 4.74 12.99 -21.57
C GLY A 93 4.64 14.46 -21.17
N ALA A 94 3.53 15.13 -21.51
CA ALA A 94 3.31 16.54 -21.19
C ALA A 94 3.26 16.80 -19.67
N PRO A 95 3.84 17.91 -19.18
CA PRO A 95 3.92 18.20 -17.75
C PRO A 95 2.59 18.73 -17.16
N PRO A 96 2.16 18.29 -15.96
CA PRO A 96 2.72 17.18 -15.18
C PRO A 96 2.22 15.81 -15.68
N PRO A 97 3.08 14.80 -15.77
CA PRO A 97 2.68 13.47 -16.23
C PRO A 97 1.68 12.82 -15.26
N PRO A 98 0.69 12.06 -15.78
CA PRO A 98 -0.24 11.34 -14.93
C PRO A 98 0.48 10.23 -14.15
N ALA A 99 0.22 10.16 -12.84
CA ALA A 99 0.67 9.03 -12.03
C ALA A 99 -0.07 7.74 -12.45
N LEU A 100 0.71 6.73 -12.79
CA LEU A 100 0.28 5.35 -13.01
C LEU A 100 0.60 4.55 -11.76
N LEU A 101 -0.35 3.74 -11.33
CA LEU A 101 -0.19 2.81 -10.24
C LEU A 101 -0.05 1.42 -10.83
N VAL A 102 1.02 0.71 -10.52
CA VAL A 102 1.27 -0.66 -10.99
C VAL A 102 1.16 -1.58 -9.79
N VAL A 103 0.34 -2.62 -9.90
CA VAL A 103 0.13 -3.63 -8.87
C VAL A 103 0.54 -4.98 -9.42
N ALA A 104 1.53 -5.62 -8.81
CA ALA A 104 1.89 -7.00 -9.13
C ALA A 104 1.01 -7.94 -8.29
N ALA A 105 0.26 -8.82 -8.96
CA ALA A 105 -0.55 -9.83 -8.30
C ALA A 105 -0.62 -11.09 -9.17
N GLY A 106 -0.32 -12.25 -8.56
CA GLY A 106 -0.23 -13.53 -9.26
C GLY A 106 0.72 -13.50 -10.45
N GLY A 107 0.23 -13.90 -11.62
CA GLY A 107 0.98 -13.92 -12.87
C GLY A 107 0.87 -12.66 -13.73
N ALA A 108 0.49 -11.51 -13.16
CA ALA A 108 0.26 -10.29 -13.93
C ALA A 108 0.61 -8.99 -13.19
N LEU A 109 0.88 -7.95 -13.98
CA LEU A 109 0.94 -6.55 -13.55
C LEU A 109 -0.35 -5.84 -13.97
N TYR A 110 -1.04 -5.26 -13.00
CA TYR A 110 -2.24 -4.46 -13.19
C TYR A 110 -1.89 -2.98 -13.11
N VAL A 111 -2.08 -2.26 -14.21
CA VAL A 111 -1.80 -0.83 -14.30
C VAL A 111 -3.11 -0.06 -14.13
N TYR A 112 -3.12 0.88 -13.21
CA TYR A 112 -4.22 1.76 -12.90
C TYR A 112 -3.86 3.20 -13.25
N ARG A 113 -4.74 3.87 -13.99
CA ARG A 113 -4.66 5.31 -14.29
C ARG A 113 -5.81 6.00 -13.57
N ASN A 114 -5.50 6.96 -12.70
CA ASN A 114 -6.51 7.63 -11.87
C ASN A 114 -7.35 6.64 -11.02
N LEU A 115 -6.73 5.59 -10.48
CA LEU A 115 -7.38 4.51 -9.70
C LEU A 115 -8.44 3.71 -10.49
N ARG A 116 -8.41 3.79 -11.82
CA ARG A 116 -9.23 2.95 -12.70
C ARG A 116 -8.31 1.98 -13.43
N PRO A 117 -8.71 0.70 -13.57
CA PRO A 117 -7.98 -0.25 -14.39
C PRO A 117 -7.72 0.34 -15.78
N PHE A 118 -6.47 0.28 -16.23
CA PHE A 118 -6.03 0.86 -17.51
C PHE A 118 -5.40 -0.19 -18.41
N TYR A 119 -4.55 -1.05 -17.87
CA TYR A 119 -3.86 -2.09 -18.62
C TYR A 119 -3.54 -3.30 -17.74
N LYS A 120 -3.45 -4.49 -18.34
CA LYS A 120 -3.00 -5.72 -17.69
C LYS A 120 -1.84 -6.30 -18.53
N CYS A 121 -0.69 -6.48 -17.91
CA CYS A 121 0.44 -7.20 -18.48
C CYS A 121 0.50 -8.58 -17.85
N ALA A 122 0.23 -9.65 -18.60
CA ALA A 122 0.43 -11.01 -18.11
C ALA A 122 1.89 -11.42 -18.34
N LEU A 123 2.42 -12.27 -17.45
CA LEU A 123 3.67 -12.96 -17.73
C LEU A 123 3.52 -13.78 -19.03
N PRO A 124 4.58 -13.89 -19.84
CA PRO A 124 4.59 -14.82 -20.96
C PRO A 124 4.21 -16.22 -20.47
N PRO A 125 3.47 -17.00 -21.28
CA PRO A 125 3.18 -18.38 -20.91
C PRO A 125 4.51 -19.13 -20.68
N PRO A 126 4.52 -20.11 -19.77
CA PRO A 126 5.70 -20.94 -19.61
C PRO A 126 6.06 -21.59 -20.95
N GLY A 127 7.34 -21.90 -21.12
CA GLY A 127 7.80 -22.70 -22.26
C GLY A 127 7.17 -24.08 -22.29
N PRO A 128 7.45 -24.89 -23.33
CA PRO A 128 7.03 -26.28 -23.34
C PRO A 128 7.52 -27.00 -22.07
N PRO A 129 6.70 -27.90 -21.50
CA PRO A 129 7.10 -28.67 -20.33
C PRO A 129 8.35 -29.50 -20.64
N HIS A 130 9.08 -29.89 -19.60
CA HIS A 130 10.22 -30.78 -19.77
C HIS A 130 9.76 -32.13 -20.36
N GLU A 131 10.60 -32.81 -21.15
CA GLU A 131 10.21 -34.04 -21.87
C GLU A 131 9.60 -35.11 -20.95
N VAL A 132 10.21 -35.31 -19.76
CA VAL A 132 9.70 -36.23 -18.73
C VAL A 132 8.30 -35.84 -18.25
N GLU A 133 8.04 -34.54 -18.04
CA GLU A 133 6.70 -34.08 -17.65
C GLU A 133 5.71 -34.28 -18.79
N ALA A 134 6.11 -33.99 -20.03
CA ALA A 134 5.28 -34.17 -21.21
C ALA A 134 4.87 -35.64 -21.38
N GLU A 135 5.78 -36.59 -21.15
CA GLU A 135 5.50 -38.02 -21.19
C GLU A 135 4.51 -38.43 -20.08
N LEU A 136 4.73 -37.98 -18.84
CA LEU A 136 3.81 -38.26 -17.72
C LEU A 136 2.40 -37.71 -17.99
N TRP A 137 2.30 -36.50 -18.54
CA TRP A 137 1.02 -35.91 -18.93
C TRP A 137 0.32 -36.72 -20.04
N ALA A 138 1.09 -37.21 -21.02
CA ALA A 138 0.56 -38.05 -22.09
C ALA A 138 0.04 -39.40 -21.56
N GLN A 139 0.76 -40.02 -20.61
CA GLN A 139 0.34 -41.26 -19.96
C GLN A 139 -0.94 -41.04 -19.12
N ALA A 140 -1.00 -39.97 -18.32
CA ALA A 140 -2.16 -39.65 -17.50
C ALA A 140 -3.43 -39.40 -18.34
N ALA A 141 -3.29 -38.76 -19.50
CA ALA A 141 -4.40 -38.51 -20.42
C ALA A 141 -5.02 -39.79 -21.00
N GLN A 142 -4.25 -40.88 -21.10
CA GLN A 142 -4.74 -42.17 -21.59
C GLN A 142 -5.51 -42.96 -20.52
N VAL A 143 -5.17 -42.80 -19.24
CA VAL A 143 -5.77 -43.54 -18.11
C VAL A 143 -7.13 -42.98 -17.68
N GLY A 144 -7.39 -41.67 -17.92
CA GLY A 144 -8.67 -41.04 -17.57
C GLY A 144 -9.81 -41.24 -18.58
N GLY A 145 -9.62 -42.10 -19.58
CA GLY A 145 -10.56 -42.36 -20.67
C GLY A 145 -11.40 -43.64 -20.54
N GLU A 146 -11.26 -44.39 -19.44
CA GLU A 146 -12.11 -45.54 -19.06
C GLU A 146 -13.13 -45.14 -17.98
#